data_AF-A0A939UUV5-F1
#
_entry.id   AF-A0A939UUV5-F1
#
_cell.length_a   1.000
_cell.length_b   1.000
_cell.length_c   1.000
_cell.angle_alpha   90.00
_cell.angle_beta   90.00
_cell.angle_gamma   90.00
#
_symmetry.space_group_name_H-M   'P 1'
#
loop_
_entity.id
_entity.type
_entity.pdbx_description
1 polymer ?
#
loop_
_entity_poly.entity_id
_entity_poly.type
_entity_poly.pdbx_seq_one_letter_code
_entity_poly.pdbx_strand_id
1 'polypeptide(L)'
;MEEEKLIEENEEAVQEEATLDSQEVEDLTEEERLAKEKKEKRAEKLQPLKYFLFACSAGVIQFVSALVIKLILDKFISPDVEIHFITNLKETTFIADTIGLGLSVIWNFTFNRKFTFKDAGNVPLAMALAFLFYVPFYPFQIWYIDTIEKAIIASTGGKLEVLPFIVAQGTCMVYNFILEFLWQKFVVFRKPKKNKE
;
A
#
# COMPACT_ATOMS: atom_id res chain seq x y z
N MET A 1 -1.00 -2.40 75.28
CA MET A 1 -2.44 -2.59 75.03
C MET A 1 -3.07 -1.46 74.21
N GLU A 2 -3.12 -0.20 74.66
CA GLU A 2 -3.67 0.90 73.83
C GLU A 2 -2.70 1.37 72.73
N GLU A 3 -1.40 1.52 73.04
CA GLU A 3 -0.37 1.89 72.04
C GLU A 3 -0.14 0.80 70.98
N GLU A 4 -0.09 -0.48 71.38
CA GLU A 4 0.05 -1.59 70.41
C GLU A 4 -1.13 -1.64 69.43
N LYS A 5 -2.34 -1.38 69.92
CA LYS A 5 -3.55 -1.38 69.09
C LYS A 5 -3.57 -0.20 68.12
N LEU A 6 -3.07 0.96 68.54
CA LEU A 6 -2.87 2.14 67.68
C LEU A 6 -1.79 1.92 66.62
N ILE A 7 -0.74 1.15 66.93
CA ILE A 7 0.30 0.80 65.96
C ILE A 7 -0.26 -0.18 64.91
N GLU A 8 -1.00 -1.20 65.35
CA GLU A 8 -1.63 -2.20 64.46
C GLU A 8 -2.64 -1.55 63.49
N GLU A 9 -3.50 -0.66 63.99
CA GLU A 9 -4.48 0.08 63.17
C GLU A 9 -3.80 1.01 62.14
N ASN A 10 -2.66 1.59 62.50
CA ASN A 10 -1.89 2.46 61.61
C ASN A 10 -1.11 1.66 60.56
N GLU A 11 -0.63 0.46 60.89
CA GLU A 11 -0.01 -0.47 59.93
C GLU A 11 -1.03 -1.03 58.94
N GLU A 12 -2.24 -1.37 59.39
CA GLU A 12 -3.35 -1.80 58.53
C GLU A 12 -3.76 -0.68 57.56
N ALA A 13 -3.90 0.56 58.03
CA ALA A 13 -4.23 1.71 57.18
C ALA A 13 -3.16 1.97 56.10
N VAL A 14 -1.87 1.85 56.45
CA VAL A 14 -0.76 2.00 55.50
C VAL A 14 -0.75 0.86 54.47
N GLN A 15 -1.07 -0.37 54.86
CA GLN A 15 -1.20 -1.49 53.93
C GLN A 15 -2.40 -1.33 52.99
N GLU A 16 -3.54 -0.88 53.50
CA GLU A 16 -4.75 -0.64 52.69
C GLU A 16 -4.50 0.46 51.65
N GLU A 17 -3.86 1.56 52.04
CA GLU A 17 -3.47 2.65 51.14
C GLU A 17 -2.48 2.20 50.05
N ALA A 18 -1.48 1.37 50.40
CA ALA A 18 -0.53 0.80 49.44
C ALA A 18 -1.18 -0.19 48.46
N THR A 19 -2.18 -0.96 48.91
CA THR A 19 -2.93 -1.86 48.01
C THR A 19 -3.85 -1.11 47.05
N LEU A 20 -4.44 0.01 47.50
CA LEU A 20 -5.29 0.86 46.68
C LEU A 20 -4.48 1.52 45.54
N ASP A 21 -3.30 2.07 45.86
CA ASP A 21 -2.38 2.68 44.88
C ASP A 21 -1.90 1.65 43.83
N SER A 22 -1.58 0.44 44.28
CA SER A 22 -1.17 -0.65 43.38
C SER A 22 -2.27 -1.08 42.41
N GLN A 23 -3.52 -1.16 42.89
CA GLN A 23 -4.68 -1.47 42.04
C GLN A 23 -4.99 -0.36 41.04
N GLU A 24 -4.89 0.91 41.45
CA GLU A 24 -5.14 2.06 40.58
C GLU A 24 -4.10 2.12 39.43
N VAL A 25 -2.83 1.84 39.73
CA VAL A 25 -1.76 1.72 38.71
C VAL A 25 -2.01 0.54 37.74
N GLU A 26 -2.51 -0.59 38.24
CA GLU A 26 -2.82 -1.76 37.42
C GLU A 26 -4.04 -1.52 36.51
N ASP A 27 -5.09 -0.86 37.01
CA ASP A 27 -6.26 -0.48 36.21
C ASP A 27 -5.90 0.58 35.15
N LEU A 28 -5.07 1.57 35.48
CA LEU A 28 -4.56 2.54 34.50
C LEU A 28 -3.76 1.86 33.40
N THR A 29 -2.91 0.89 33.74
CA THR A 29 -2.13 0.14 32.73
C THR A 29 -3.01 -0.78 31.89
N GLU A 30 -4.06 -1.39 32.43
CA GLU A 30 -5.03 -2.15 31.64
C GLU A 30 -5.91 -1.26 30.75
N GLU A 31 -6.35 -0.10 31.22
CA GLU A 31 -7.06 0.87 30.37
C GLU A 31 -6.18 1.36 29.21
N GLU A 32 -4.91 1.67 29.45
CA GLU A 32 -3.94 2.04 28.41
C GLU A 32 -3.73 0.90 27.39
N ARG A 33 -3.63 -0.35 27.86
CA ARG A 33 -3.53 -1.54 26.98
C ARG A 33 -4.78 -1.72 26.15
N LEU A 34 -5.97 -1.63 26.75
CA LEU A 34 -7.25 -1.73 26.06
C LEU A 34 -7.44 -0.59 25.04
N ALA A 35 -7.04 0.64 25.38
CA ALA A 35 -7.06 1.77 24.48
C ALA A 35 -6.10 1.57 23.30
N LYS A 36 -4.89 1.06 23.56
CA LYS A 36 -3.88 0.73 22.54
C LYS A 36 -4.37 -0.38 21.61
N GLU A 37 -4.93 -1.47 22.15
CA GLU A 37 -5.54 -2.53 21.34
C GLU A 37 -6.71 -2.04 20.49
N LYS A 38 -7.62 -1.24 21.05
CA LYS A 38 -8.74 -0.65 20.30
C LYS A 38 -8.23 0.23 19.16
N LYS A 39 -7.16 1.00 19.40
CA LYS A 39 -6.50 1.85 18.41
C LYS A 39 -5.81 1.02 17.31
N GLU A 40 -5.15 -0.07 17.66
CA GLU A 40 -4.54 -1.02 16.73
C GLU A 40 -5.59 -1.72 15.86
N LYS A 41 -6.67 -2.24 16.47
CA LYS A 41 -7.80 -2.87 15.75
C LYS A 41 -8.48 -1.90 14.79
N ARG A 42 -8.64 -0.63 15.17
CA ARG A 42 -9.16 0.43 14.28
C ARG A 42 -8.18 0.78 13.16
N ALA A 43 -6.88 0.85 13.47
CA ALA A 43 -5.83 1.14 12.49
C ALA A 43 -5.73 0.04 11.44
N GLU A 44 -5.87 -1.23 11.82
CA GLU A 44 -5.88 -2.39 10.92
C GLU A 44 -7.08 -2.35 9.97
N LYS A 45 -8.28 -2.02 10.47
CA LYS A 45 -9.48 -1.86 9.62
C LYS A 45 -9.39 -0.68 8.64
N LEU A 46 -8.70 0.41 9.02
CA LEU A 46 -8.51 1.59 8.17
C LEU A 46 -7.31 1.49 7.23
N GLN A 47 -6.45 0.48 7.42
CA GLN A 47 -5.28 0.23 6.59
C GLN A 47 -5.60 0.04 5.09
N PRO A 48 -6.58 -0.81 4.69
CA PRO A 48 -6.95 -0.95 3.28
C PRO A 48 -7.52 0.34 2.68
N LEU A 49 -8.25 1.14 3.46
CA LEU A 49 -8.80 2.41 2.98
C LEU A 49 -7.68 3.44 2.73
N LYS A 50 -6.72 3.55 3.63
CA LYS A 50 -5.53 4.41 3.44
C LYS A 50 -4.71 3.95 2.24
N TYR A 51 -4.47 2.64 2.14
CA TYR A 51 -3.79 2.04 1.01
C TYR A 51 -4.51 2.37 -0.31
N PHE A 52 -5.84 2.23 -0.36
CA PHE A 52 -6.65 2.58 -1.51
C PHE A 52 -6.46 4.03 -1.96
N LEU A 53 -6.51 4.98 -1.02
CA LEU A 53 -6.30 6.39 -1.34
C LEU A 53 -4.90 6.66 -1.92
N PHE A 54 -3.86 6.05 -1.34
CA PHE A 54 -2.49 6.23 -1.85
C PHE A 54 -2.26 5.53 -3.17
N ALA A 55 -2.82 4.34 -3.38
CA ALA A 55 -2.71 3.64 -4.65
C ALA A 55 -3.47 4.37 -5.78
N CYS A 56 -4.63 4.96 -5.47
CA CYS A 56 -5.32 5.86 -6.41
C CYS A 56 -4.43 7.05 -6.78
N SER A 57 -3.74 7.66 -5.80
CA SER A 57 -2.80 8.76 -6.08
C SER A 57 -1.61 8.31 -6.95
N ALA A 58 -1.11 7.09 -6.73
CA ALA A 58 -0.05 6.51 -7.55
C ALA A 58 -0.52 6.27 -8.99
N GLY A 59 -1.75 5.75 -9.18
CA GLY A 59 -2.35 5.58 -10.51
C GLY A 59 -2.49 6.91 -11.26
N VAL A 60 -2.88 7.99 -10.58
CA VAL A 60 -2.92 9.34 -11.17
C VAL A 60 -1.52 9.80 -11.59
N ILE A 61 -0.51 9.60 -10.73
CA ILE A 61 0.88 9.94 -11.06
C ILE A 61 1.36 9.15 -12.27
N GLN A 62 1.10 7.84 -12.32
CA GLN A 62 1.45 7.01 -13.46
C GLN A 62 0.86 7.57 -14.76
N PHE A 63 -0.44 7.84 -14.77
CA PHE A 63 -1.15 8.33 -15.94
C PHE A 63 -0.64 9.71 -16.39
N VAL A 64 -0.55 10.67 -15.47
CA VAL A 64 -0.14 12.04 -15.78
C VAL A 64 1.33 12.07 -16.22
N SER A 65 2.22 11.37 -15.50
CA SER A 65 3.64 11.31 -15.86
C SER A 65 3.85 10.63 -17.21
N ALA A 66 3.19 9.51 -17.48
CA ALA A 66 3.27 8.84 -18.77
C ALA A 66 2.76 9.76 -19.89
N LEU A 67 1.64 10.46 -19.70
CA LEU A 67 1.12 11.42 -20.68
C LEU A 67 2.12 12.53 -20.96
N VAL A 68 2.67 13.18 -19.92
CA VAL A 68 3.63 14.28 -20.10
C VAL A 68 4.90 13.80 -20.79
N ILE A 69 5.47 12.67 -20.35
CA ILE A 69 6.68 12.11 -20.96
C ILE A 69 6.42 11.76 -22.42
N LYS A 70 5.29 11.11 -22.72
CA LYS A 70 4.91 10.77 -24.09
C LYS A 70 4.81 12.02 -24.97
N LEU A 71 4.16 13.09 -24.49
CA LEU A 71 4.06 14.36 -25.24
C LEU A 71 5.42 15.01 -25.49
N ILE A 72 6.38 14.85 -24.59
CA ILE A 72 7.74 15.33 -24.78
C ILE A 72 8.46 14.45 -25.80
N LEU A 73 8.42 13.13 -25.63
CA LEU A 73 9.10 12.18 -26.51
C LEU A 73 8.57 12.25 -27.95
N ASP A 74 7.26 12.39 -28.16
CA ASP A 74 6.65 12.52 -29.49
C ASP A 74 7.13 13.79 -30.25
N LYS A 75 7.73 14.78 -29.56
CA LYS A 75 8.37 15.94 -30.20
C LYS A 75 9.82 15.70 -30.64
N PHE A 76 10.51 14.74 -30.03
CA PHE A 76 11.93 14.47 -30.26
C PHE A 76 12.19 13.16 -31.01
N ILE A 77 11.26 12.20 -30.91
CA ILE A 77 11.35 10.86 -31.49
C ILE A 77 10.27 10.74 -32.57
N SER A 78 10.63 10.22 -33.73
CA SER A 78 9.68 9.97 -34.81
C SER A 78 8.62 8.96 -34.39
N PRO A 79 7.33 9.21 -34.68
CA PRO A 79 6.21 8.39 -34.21
C PRO A 79 6.14 6.98 -34.84
N ASP A 80 6.99 6.69 -35.83
CA ASP A 80 6.94 5.48 -36.64
C ASP A 80 7.87 4.36 -36.13
N VAL A 81 8.54 4.55 -35.00
CA VAL A 81 9.36 3.49 -34.39
C VAL A 81 8.50 2.64 -33.45
N GLU A 82 8.21 1.42 -33.91
CA GLU A 82 7.52 0.40 -33.12
C GLU A 82 8.52 -0.59 -32.51
N ILE A 83 8.28 -0.95 -31.25
CA ILE A 83 9.03 -1.97 -30.52
C ILE A 83 8.11 -3.17 -30.31
N HIS A 84 8.61 -4.36 -30.64
CA HIS A 84 7.98 -5.62 -30.30
C HIS A 84 8.53 -6.11 -28.96
N PHE A 85 7.72 -5.99 -27.91
CA PHE A 85 8.02 -6.61 -26.62
C PHE A 85 7.15 -7.83 -26.38
N ILE A 86 5.88 -7.62 -26.04
CA ILE A 86 4.83 -8.65 -25.95
C ILE A 86 3.76 -8.42 -27.02
N THR A 87 3.43 -7.15 -27.21
CA THR A 87 2.61 -6.65 -28.30
C THR A 87 3.37 -5.52 -29.00
N ASN A 88 2.86 -5.03 -30.12
CA ASN A 88 3.48 -3.93 -30.85
C ASN A 88 3.10 -2.64 -30.12
N LEU A 89 4.10 -1.94 -29.58
CA LEU A 89 3.91 -0.63 -28.97
C LEU A 89 4.81 0.39 -29.64
N LYS A 90 4.33 1.63 -29.67
CA LYS A 90 5.17 2.77 -29.99
C LYS A 90 6.27 2.89 -28.95
N GLU A 91 7.50 3.09 -29.40
CA GLU A 91 8.65 3.27 -28.50
C GLU A 91 8.41 4.37 -27.46
N THR A 92 7.83 5.49 -27.89
CA THR A 92 7.53 6.63 -27.01
C THR A 92 6.53 6.25 -25.91
N THR A 93 5.57 5.37 -26.21
CA THR A 93 4.57 4.90 -25.24
C THR A 93 5.20 3.91 -24.26
N PHE A 94 6.01 2.97 -24.76
CA PHE A 94 6.72 2.02 -23.90
C PHE A 94 7.63 2.72 -22.87
N ILE A 95 8.43 3.69 -23.32
CA ILE A 95 9.32 4.46 -22.44
C ILE A 95 8.51 5.28 -21.43
N ALA A 96 7.48 5.99 -21.91
CA ALA A 96 6.64 6.82 -21.05
C ALA A 96 5.91 6.01 -19.97
N ASP A 97 5.31 4.87 -20.34
CA ASP A 97 4.62 3.99 -19.41
C ASP A 97 5.59 3.34 -18.40
N THR A 98 6.79 2.96 -18.85
CA THR A 98 7.83 2.41 -17.95
C THR A 98 8.25 3.43 -16.90
N ILE A 99 8.53 4.67 -17.30
CA ILE A 99 8.96 5.72 -16.37
C ILE A 99 7.80 6.14 -15.46
N GLY A 100 6.60 6.31 -16.02
CA GLY A 100 5.39 6.62 -15.27
C GLY A 100 5.09 5.56 -14.21
N LEU A 101 5.24 4.28 -14.56
CA LEU A 101 5.11 3.17 -13.62
C LEU A 101 6.20 3.22 -12.54
N GLY A 102 7.47 3.43 -12.91
CA GLY A 102 8.55 3.56 -11.93
C GLY A 102 8.29 4.67 -10.91
N LEU A 103 7.83 5.83 -11.37
CA LEU A 103 7.46 6.96 -10.51
C LEU A 103 6.27 6.62 -9.60
N SER A 104 5.25 5.95 -10.13
CA SER A 104 4.07 5.56 -9.34
C SER A 104 4.44 4.54 -8.26
N VAL A 105 5.30 3.58 -8.55
CA VAL A 105 5.78 2.59 -7.58
C VAL A 105 6.59 3.24 -6.47
N ILE A 106 7.51 4.15 -6.82
CA ILE A 106 8.29 4.89 -5.83
C ILE A 106 7.37 5.73 -4.94
N TRP A 107 6.37 6.40 -5.53
CA TRP A 107 5.38 7.17 -4.80
C TRP A 107 4.54 6.28 -3.87
N ASN A 108 3.98 5.20 -4.39
CA ASN A 108 3.13 4.26 -3.66
C ASN A 108 3.89 3.66 -2.47
N PHE A 109 5.13 3.22 -2.70
CA PHE A 109 6.00 2.69 -1.66
C PHE A 109 6.30 3.74 -0.58
N THR A 110 6.64 4.97 -0.97
CA THR A 110 7.01 6.04 -0.03
C THR A 110 5.84 6.38 0.90
N PHE A 111 4.63 6.54 0.34
CA PHE A 111 3.44 6.86 1.14
C PHE A 111 2.94 5.67 1.97
N ASN A 112 2.89 4.46 1.40
CA ASN A 112 2.45 3.28 2.15
C ASN A 112 3.40 2.94 3.29
N ARG A 113 4.71 3.13 3.10
CA ARG A 113 5.68 3.03 4.20
C ARG A 113 5.38 4.05 5.30
N LYS A 114 5.26 5.33 4.94
CA LYS A 114 5.13 6.44 5.91
C LYS A 114 3.80 6.43 6.67
N PHE A 115 2.71 6.03 6.01
CA PHE A 115 1.35 6.21 6.55
C PHE A 115 0.58 4.90 6.76
N THR A 116 0.86 3.84 6.00
CA THR A 116 0.06 2.60 6.01
C THR A 116 0.70 1.48 6.84
N PHE A 117 2.01 1.23 6.70
CA PHE A 117 2.67 0.08 7.33
C PHE A 117 3.65 0.43 8.46
N LYS A 118 4.15 1.68 8.53
CA LYS A 118 5.01 2.28 9.58
C LYS A 118 6.30 1.54 9.99
N ASP A 119 6.44 0.25 9.68
CA ASP A 119 7.59 -0.60 9.98
C ASP A 119 7.94 -1.45 8.77
N ALA A 120 8.96 -1.03 8.03
CA ALA A 120 9.79 -1.94 7.27
C ALA A 120 11.21 -1.80 7.82
N GLY A 121 11.60 -2.74 8.68
CA GLY A 121 12.92 -2.77 9.32
C GLY A 121 14.06 -2.73 8.31
N ASN A 122 13.85 -3.23 7.08
CA ASN A 122 14.81 -3.15 5.98
C ASN A 122 14.17 -2.49 4.73
N VAL A 123 14.47 -1.20 4.51
CA VAL A 123 13.90 -0.40 3.40
C VAL A 123 14.32 -0.94 2.02
N PRO A 124 15.62 -1.19 1.76
CA PRO A 124 16.06 -1.73 0.48
C PRO A 124 15.37 -3.05 0.13
N LEU A 125 15.21 -3.95 1.10
CA LEU A 125 14.55 -5.24 0.87
C LEU A 125 13.07 -5.07 0.49
N ALA A 126 12.36 -4.20 1.18
CA ALA A 126 10.95 -3.93 0.88
C ALA A 126 10.76 -3.28 -0.50
N MET A 127 11.67 -2.39 -0.91
CA MET A 127 11.68 -1.83 -2.27
C MET A 127 12.00 -2.90 -3.33
N ALA A 128 12.97 -3.77 -3.07
CA ALA A 128 13.30 -4.86 -3.99
C ALA A 128 12.12 -5.82 -4.19
N LEU A 129 11.39 -6.15 -3.11
CA LEU A 129 10.18 -6.96 -3.20
C LEU A 129 9.06 -6.24 -3.95
N ALA A 130 8.90 -4.92 -3.77
CA ALA A 130 7.94 -4.14 -4.56
C ALA A 130 8.31 -4.12 -6.05
N PHE A 131 9.59 -3.98 -6.39
CA PHE A 131 10.06 -4.08 -7.77
C PHE A 131 9.84 -5.48 -8.37
N LEU A 132 10.08 -6.53 -7.58
CA LEU A 132 9.93 -7.92 -8.01
C LEU A 132 8.48 -8.25 -8.41
N PHE A 133 7.49 -7.59 -7.82
CA PHE A 133 6.09 -7.71 -8.22
C PHE A 133 5.86 -7.23 -9.67
N TYR A 134 6.52 -6.15 -10.07
CA TYR A 134 6.33 -5.56 -11.40
C TYR A 134 7.05 -6.31 -12.52
N VAL A 135 8.01 -7.19 -12.21
CA VAL A 135 8.72 -8.01 -13.20
C VAL A 135 7.75 -8.89 -14.02
N PRO A 136 6.88 -9.73 -13.41
CA PRO A 136 5.85 -10.46 -14.15
C PRO A 136 4.61 -9.62 -14.46
N PHE A 137 4.28 -8.64 -13.61
CA PHE A 137 3.06 -7.86 -13.77
C PHE A 137 3.14 -6.90 -14.96
N TYR A 138 4.30 -6.32 -15.28
CA TYR A 138 4.44 -5.37 -16.37
C TYR A 138 4.21 -5.99 -17.78
N PRO A 139 4.80 -7.16 -18.13
CA PRO A 139 4.44 -7.88 -19.34
C PRO A 139 2.95 -8.26 -19.40
N PHE A 140 2.38 -8.68 -18.25
CA PHE A 140 0.95 -8.98 -18.15
C PHE A 140 0.10 -7.73 -18.41
N GLN A 141 0.44 -6.58 -17.84
CA GLN A 141 -0.26 -5.32 -18.04
C GLN A 141 -0.29 -4.94 -19.52
N ILE A 142 0.86 -5.02 -20.21
CA ILE A 142 0.95 -4.71 -21.64
C ILE A 142 0.02 -5.61 -22.46
N TRP A 143 0.13 -6.93 -22.26
CA TRP A 143 -0.71 -7.90 -22.96
C TRP A 143 -2.20 -7.73 -22.67
N TYR A 144 -2.54 -7.51 -21.40
CA TYR A 144 -3.92 -7.38 -20.95
C TYR A 144 -4.58 -6.14 -21.56
N ILE A 145 -3.91 -4.98 -21.51
CA ILE A 145 -4.45 -3.74 -22.08
C ILE A 145 -4.73 -3.91 -23.57
N ASP A 146 -3.74 -4.40 -24.34
CA ASP A 146 -3.88 -4.63 -25.79
C ASP A 146 -5.01 -5.62 -26.12
N THR A 147 -5.11 -6.72 -25.37
CA THR A 147 -6.12 -7.77 -25.59
C THR A 147 -7.53 -7.26 -25.32
N ILE A 148 -7.74 -6.57 -24.20
CA ILE A 148 -9.04 -6.04 -23.81
C ILE A 148 -9.46 -4.89 -24.73
N GLU A 149 -8.53 -4.01 -25.08
CA GLU A 149 -8.78 -2.92 -26.02
C GLU A 149 -9.25 -3.46 -27.38
N LYS A 150 -8.52 -4.43 -27.96
CA LYS A 150 -8.90 -5.09 -29.22
C LYS A 150 -10.25 -5.80 -29.13
N ALA A 151 -10.53 -6.49 -28.02
CA ALA A 151 -11.81 -7.16 -27.81
C ALA A 151 -12.98 -6.17 -27.78
N ILE A 152 -12.81 -5.03 -27.10
CA ILE A 152 -13.85 -3.99 -27.03
C ILE A 152 -14.04 -3.32 -28.40
N ILE A 153 -12.96 -2.98 -29.10
CA ILE A 153 -13.01 -2.41 -30.46
C ILE A 153 -13.79 -3.34 -31.40
N ALA A 154 -13.47 -4.64 -31.38
CA ALA A 154 -14.14 -5.65 -32.19
C ALA A 154 -15.65 -5.74 -31.87
N SER A 155 -16.02 -5.70 -30.60
CA SER A 155 -17.44 -5.74 -30.17
C SER A 155 -18.22 -4.46 -30.51
N THR A 156 -17.54 -3.32 -30.61
CA THR A 156 -18.15 -2.01 -30.84
C THR A 156 -18.15 -1.62 -32.33
N GLY A 157 -17.53 -2.44 -33.19
CA GLY A 157 -17.35 -2.14 -34.61
C GLY A 157 -16.49 -0.89 -34.86
N GLY A 158 -15.56 -0.57 -33.94
CA GLY A 158 -14.68 0.58 -34.05
C GLY A 158 -15.33 1.95 -33.85
N LYS A 159 -16.59 2.04 -33.42
CA LYS A 159 -17.30 3.33 -33.25
C LYS A 159 -16.82 4.18 -32.08
N LEU A 160 -16.13 3.58 -31.11
CA LEU A 160 -15.60 4.27 -29.93
C LEU A 160 -14.07 4.21 -29.99
N GLU A 161 -13.45 5.35 -30.26
CA GLU A 161 -12.01 5.45 -30.44
C GLU A 161 -11.24 5.47 -29.11
N VAL A 162 -11.81 6.11 -28.07
CA VAL A 162 -11.09 6.35 -26.80
C VAL A 162 -11.56 5.45 -25.65
N LEU A 163 -12.84 5.04 -25.66
CA LEU A 163 -13.40 4.23 -24.57
C LEU A 163 -12.73 2.87 -24.39
N PRO A 164 -12.38 2.11 -25.45
CA PRO A 164 -11.72 0.80 -25.32
C PRO A 164 -10.44 0.89 -24.49
N PHE A 165 -9.59 1.87 -24.80
CA PHE A 165 -8.35 2.13 -24.08
C PHE A 165 -8.61 2.50 -22.62
N ILE A 166 -9.53 3.43 -22.34
CA ILE A 166 -9.86 3.84 -20.96
C ILE A 166 -10.35 2.65 -20.13
N VAL A 167 -11.22 1.80 -20.69
CA VAL A 167 -11.76 0.62 -19.99
C VAL A 167 -10.67 -0.42 -19.76
N ALA A 168 -9.84 -0.71 -20.76
CA ALA A 168 -8.72 -1.64 -20.64
C ALA A 168 -7.71 -1.17 -19.58
N GLN A 169 -7.30 0.09 -19.64
CA GLN A 169 -6.37 0.68 -18.67
C GLN A 169 -6.98 0.75 -17.26
N GLY A 170 -8.24 1.17 -17.15
CA GLY A 170 -8.94 1.28 -15.87
C GLY A 170 -9.11 -0.07 -15.18
N THR A 171 -9.52 -1.10 -15.91
CA THR A 171 -9.63 -2.46 -15.37
C THR A 171 -8.26 -3.04 -15.01
N CYS A 172 -7.22 -2.77 -15.81
CA CYS A 172 -5.85 -3.16 -15.48
C CYS A 172 -5.34 -2.47 -14.20
N MET A 173 -5.68 -1.20 -13.98
CA MET A 173 -5.35 -0.49 -12.74
C MET A 173 -6.05 -1.12 -11.52
N VAL A 174 -7.27 -1.61 -11.66
CA VAL A 174 -7.96 -2.35 -10.58
C VAL A 174 -7.24 -3.65 -10.26
N TYR A 175 -6.80 -4.41 -11.28
CA TYR A 175 -5.98 -5.60 -11.04
C TYR A 175 -4.67 -5.27 -10.35
N ASN A 176 -3.96 -4.23 -10.83
CA ASN A 176 -2.72 -3.76 -10.19
C ASN A 176 -2.97 -3.43 -8.72
N PHE A 177 -4.02 -2.66 -8.43
CA PHE A 177 -4.38 -2.25 -7.09
C PHE A 177 -4.57 -3.44 -6.14
N ILE A 178 -5.39 -4.42 -6.56
CA ILE A 178 -5.70 -5.60 -5.74
C ILE A 178 -4.45 -6.45 -5.53
N LEU A 179 -3.73 -6.76 -6.60
CA LEU A 179 -2.55 -7.63 -6.54
C LEU A 179 -1.41 -6.99 -5.75
N GLU A 180 -1.16 -5.70 -5.95
CA GLU A 180 -0.16 -4.95 -5.21
C GLU A 180 -0.52 -4.84 -3.73
N PHE A 181 -1.80 -4.64 -3.40
CA PHE A 181 -2.27 -4.67 -2.01
C PHE A 181 -1.98 -6.02 -1.35
N LEU A 182 -2.32 -7.11 -2.03
CA LEU A 182 -2.08 -8.47 -1.54
C LEU A 182 -0.58 -8.73 -1.38
N TRP A 183 0.23 -8.32 -2.36
CA TRP A 183 1.67 -8.46 -2.32
C TRP A 183 2.28 -7.67 -1.16
N GLN A 184 1.90 -6.41 -0.97
CA GLN A 184 2.40 -5.59 0.12
C GLN A 184 1.99 -6.17 1.48
N LYS A 185 0.73 -6.61 1.61
CA LYS A 185 0.20 -7.17 2.87
C LYS A 185 0.85 -8.50 3.24
N PHE A 186 1.01 -9.42 2.28
CA PHE A 186 1.42 -10.80 2.56
C PHE A 186 2.91 -11.08 2.33
N VAL A 187 3.58 -10.29 1.50
CA VAL A 187 5.00 -10.49 1.15
C VAL A 187 5.88 -9.39 1.74
N VAL A 188 5.56 -8.12 1.47
CA VAL A 188 6.44 -6.99 1.83
C VAL A 188 6.41 -6.67 3.33
N PHE A 189 5.22 -6.55 3.92
CA PHE A 189 5.03 -6.15 5.33
C PHE A 189 4.56 -7.29 6.22
N ARG A 190 4.87 -8.54 5.83
CA ARG A 190 4.54 -9.71 6.63
C ARG A 190 5.27 -9.62 7.98
N LYS A 191 4.51 -9.43 9.06
CA LYS A 191 5.07 -9.51 10.42
C LYS A 191 5.64 -10.91 10.64
N PRO A 192 6.90 -11.05 11.10
CA PRO A 192 7.39 -12.35 11.53
C PRO A 192 6.52 -12.82 12.70
N LYS A 193 6.10 -14.09 12.69
CA LYS A 193 5.46 -14.68 13.87
C LYS A 193 6.49 -14.60 15.00
N LYS A 194 6.18 -13.92 16.11
CA LYS A 194 6.92 -14.10 17.35
C LYS A 194 6.83 -15.58 17.69
N ASN A 195 7.94 -16.30 17.57
CA ASN A 195 8.05 -17.59 18.23
C ASN A 195 7.86 -17.31 19.72
N LYS A 196 6.84 -17.95 20.31
CA LYS A 196 6.74 -18.05 21.76
C LYS A 196 7.81 -19.06 22.15
N GLU A 197 9.00 -18.57 22.48
CA GLU A 197 9.98 -19.32 23.28
C GLU A 197 9.75 -18.98 24.74
#